data_AF-A0A7Y6TWR2-F1
#
_entry.id   AF-A0A7Y6TWR2-F1
#
_cell.length_a   1.000
_cell.length_b   1.000
_cell.length_c   1.000
_cell.angle_alpha   90.00
_cell.angle_beta   90.00
_cell.angle_gamma   90.00
#
_symmetry.space_group_name_H-M   'P 1'
#
loop_
_entity.id
_entity.type
_entity.pdbx_description
1 polymer ?
#
loop_
_entity_poly.entity_id
_entity_poly.type
_entity_poly.pdbx_seq_one_letter_code
_entity_poly.pdbx_strand_id
1 'polypeptide(L)'
;MRRLLLLLVVAAFAAVGWTSGADSGVGTQVVLAGIAALFGIAIGGALFRRKARATRNDVDTGHDIPGMGTSTADIAANYWRDRGHPPLMKPPSPPPDQHIHDPDRLA
;
A
#
# COMPACT_ATOMS: atom_id res chain seq x y z
N MET A 1 11.98 -3.22 -20.22
CA MET A 1 10.92 -3.24 -21.25
C MET A 1 9.62 -2.55 -20.82
N ARG A 2 8.98 -2.89 -19.68
CA ARG A 2 7.68 -2.29 -19.29
C ARG A 2 7.69 -0.77 -19.06
N ARG A 3 8.77 -0.21 -18.51
CA ARG A 3 8.95 1.25 -18.39
C ARG A 3 8.99 1.93 -19.76
N LEU A 4 9.57 1.27 -20.76
CA LEU A 4 9.58 1.74 -22.15
C LEU A 4 8.17 1.74 -22.75
N LEU A 5 7.39 0.69 -22.48
CA LEU A 5 5.98 0.60 -22.91
C LEU A 5 5.14 1.71 -22.27
N LEU A 6 5.34 1.99 -20.98
CA LEU A 6 4.68 3.11 -20.30
C LEU A 6 5.02 4.44 -20.98
N LEU A 7 6.32 4.70 -21.22
CA LEU A 7 6.76 5.93 -21.88
C LEU A 7 6.20 6.06 -23.30
N LEU A 8 6.09 4.96 -24.05
CA LEU A 8 5.45 4.94 -25.37
C LEU A 8 3.96 5.30 -25.30
N VAL A 9 3.22 4.76 -24.33
CA VAL A 9 1.80 5.10 -24.14
C VAL A 9 1.65 6.57 -23.78
N VAL A 10 2.45 7.09 -22.85
CA VAL A 10 2.41 8.50 -22.45
C VAL A 10 2.76 9.41 -23.64
N ALA A 11 3.78 9.05 -24.42
CA ALA A 11 4.17 9.80 -25.60
C ALA A 11 3.07 9.80 -26.68
N ALA A 12 2.39 8.67 -26.90
CA ALA A 12 1.27 8.58 -27.84
C ALA A 12 0.12 9.50 -27.42
N PHE A 13 -0.25 9.50 -26.13
CA PHE A 13 -1.28 10.41 -25.62
C PHE A 13 -0.86 11.88 -25.73
N ALA A 14 0.38 12.21 -25.40
CA ALA A 14 0.90 13.58 -25.55
C ALA A 14 0.86 14.05 -27.01
N ALA A 15 1.19 13.19 -27.97
CA ALA A 15 1.12 13.49 -29.40
C ALA A 15 -0.32 13.75 -29.88
N VAL A 16 -1.29 12.98 -29.38
CA VAL A 16 -2.72 13.23 -29.65
C VAL A 16 -3.16 14.58 -29.08
N GLY A 17 -2.77 14.90 -27.83
CA GLY A 17 -3.08 16.20 -27.23
C GLY A 17 -2.44 17.38 -27.97
N TRP A 18 -1.19 17.21 -28.45
CA TRP A 18 -0.49 18.24 -29.22
C TRP A 18 -1.16 18.53 -30.56
N THR A 19 -1.55 17.48 -31.29
CA THR A 19 -2.20 17.62 -32.61
C THR A 19 -3.63 18.15 -32.51
N SER A 20 -4.34 17.88 -31.41
CA SER A 20 -5.69 18.40 -31.17
C SER A 20 -5.77 19.93 -31.05
N GLY A 21 -4.68 20.59 -30.66
CA GLY A 21 -4.63 22.05 -30.46
C GLY A 21 -4.08 22.83 -31.66
N ALA A 22 -3.86 22.20 -32.82
CA ALA A 22 -3.12 22.76 -33.96
C ALA A 22 -3.57 24.17 -34.38
N ASP A 23 -4.87 24.44 -34.35
CA ASP A 23 -5.43 25.71 -34.82
C ASP A 23 -5.55 26.78 -33.72
N SER A 24 -5.24 26.44 -32.47
CA SER A 24 -5.54 27.25 -31.28
C SER A 24 -4.30 27.87 -30.60
N GLY A 25 -3.13 27.73 -31.22
CA GLY A 25 -1.87 28.28 -30.75
C GLY A 25 -1.08 27.36 -29.80
N VAL A 26 0.23 27.61 -29.72
CA VAL A 26 1.20 26.75 -29.03
C VAL A 26 0.88 26.57 -27.54
N GLY A 27 0.36 27.60 -26.87
CA GLY A 27 -0.04 27.52 -25.46
C GLY A 27 -1.13 26.46 -25.23
N THR A 28 -2.16 26.45 -26.07
CA THR A 28 -3.26 25.49 -26.00
C THR A 28 -2.79 24.06 -26.30
N GLN A 29 -1.88 23.90 -27.28
CA GLN A 29 -1.27 22.61 -27.60
C GLN A 29 -0.49 22.00 -26.42
N VAL A 30 0.29 22.83 -25.72
CA VAL A 30 1.06 22.39 -24.55
C VAL A 30 0.13 21.92 -23.43
N VAL A 31 -0.95 22.67 -23.16
CA VAL A 31 -1.94 22.31 -22.13
C VAL A 31 -2.65 21.00 -22.47
N LEU A 32 -3.13 20.85 -23.72
CA LEU A 32 -3.81 19.65 -24.18
C LEU A 32 -2.89 18.42 -24.17
N ALA A 33 -1.63 18.57 -24.60
CA ALA A 33 -0.62 17.53 -24.51
C ALA A 33 -0.36 17.10 -23.06
N GLY A 34 -0.28 18.06 -22.13
CA GLY A 34 -0.14 17.80 -20.70
C GLY A 34 -1.31 17.01 -20.12
N ILE A 35 -2.55 17.44 -20.40
CA ILE A 35 -3.76 16.73 -19.94
C ILE A 35 -3.80 15.31 -20.51
N ALA A 36 -3.55 15.14 -21.81
CA ALA A 36 -3.54 13.82 -22.44
C ALA A 36 -2.44 12.92 -21.83
N ALA A 37 -1.24 13.46 -21.58
CA ALA A 37 -0.16 12.72 -20.94
C ALA A 37 -0.53 12.19 -19.54
N LEU A 38 -1.27 12.97 -18.75
CA LEU A 38 -1.78 12.51 -17.44
C LEU A 38 -2.72 11.30 -17.58
N PHE A 39 -3.61 11.30 -18.58
CA PHE A 39 -4.44 10.13 -18.91
C PHE A 39 -3.58 8.93 -19.34
N GLY A 40 -2.55 9.16 -20.16
CA GLY A 40 -1.59 8.13 -20.55
C GLY A 40 -0.86 7.52 -19.35
N ILE A 41 -0.49 8.32 -18.35
CA ILE A 41 0.13 7.84 -17.10
C ILE A 41 -0.86 7.03 -16.27
N ALA A 42 -2.10 7.50 -16.13
CA ALA A 42 -3.11 6.80 -15.34
C ALA A 42 -3.44 5.41 -15.92
N ILE A 43 -3.68 5.36 -17.24
CA ILE A 43 -4.04 4.14 -17.96
C ILE A 43 -2.83 3.21 -18.09
N GLY A 44 -1.70 3.73 -18.58
CA GLY A 44 -0.47 2.95 -18.73
C GLY A 44 0.09 2.49 -17.39
N GLY A 45 -0.03 3.30 -16.34
CA GLY A 45 0.41 2.98 -14.98
C GLY A 45 -0.38 1.83 -14.38
N ALA A 46 -1.69 1.74 -14.65
CA ALA A 46 -2.51 0.60 -14.22
C ALA A 46 -2.17 -0.69 -14.99
N LEU A 47 -2.00 -0.60 -16.31
CA LEU A 47 -1.72 -1.76 -17.18
C LEU A 47 -0.30 -2.32 -16.99
N PHE A 48 0.68 -1.45 -16.80
CA PHE A 48 2.09 -1.83 -16.66
C PHE A 48 2.59 -1.79 -15.22
N ARG A 49 1.71 -1.52 -14.24
CA ARG A 49 2.05 -1.65 -12.81
C ARG A 49 2.60 -3.05 -12.60
N ARG A 50 3.83 -3.14 -12.10
CA ARG A 50 4.20 -4.36 -11.38
C ARG A 50 3.11 -4.51 -10.32
N LYS A 51 2.52 -5.71 -10.18
CA LYS A 51 2.09 -6.15 -8.86
C LYS A 51 3.30 -5.82 -8.01
N ALA A 52 3.23 -4.74 -7.22
CA ALA A 52 4.19 -4.55 -6.17
C ALA A 52 4.00 -5.85 -5.40
N ARG A 53 4.89 -6.82 -5.64
CA ARG A 53 5.01 -7.99 -4.79
C ARG A 53 5.06 -7.33 -3.44
N ALA A 54 4.00 -7.53 -2.67
CA ALA A 54 3.87 -6.91 -1.37
C ALA A 54 5.23 -7.13 -0.73
N THR A 55 6.03 -6.08 -0.63
CA THR A 55 7.16 -6.01 0.25
C THR A 55 6.53 -5.89 1.63
N ARG A 56 5.75 -6.92 2.00
CA ARG A 56 5.53 -7.35 3.35
C ARG A 56 6.83 -8.06 3.65
N ASN A 57 7.76 -7.26 4.17
CA ASN A 57 8.72 -7.67 5.16
C ASN A 57 9.22 -9.11 5.00
N ASP A 58 10.31 -9.28 4.26
CA ASP A 58 11.24 -10.41 4.38
C ASP A 58 11.96 -10.41 5.77
N VAL A 59 11.24 -10.02 6.83
CA VAL A 59 11.73 -9.96 8.20
C VAL A 59 10.62 -10.45 9.12
N ASP A 60 10.24 -11.72 9.01
CA ASP A 60 10.22 -12.61 10.17
C ASP A 60 10.00 -14.06 9.73
N THR A 61 10.94 -14.91 10.11
CA THR A 61 10.86 -16.36 10.32
C THR A 61 10.34 -17.26 9.19
N GLY A 62 11.24 -18.06 8.64
CA GLY A 62 10.96 -19.10 7.64
C GLY A 62 10.17 -20.32 8.14
N HIS A 63 9.13 -20.15 8.98
CA HIS A 63 8.27 -21.24 9.46
C HIS A 63 6.82 -20.85 9.76
N ASP A 64 6.33 -19.70 9.28
CA ASP A 64 4.92 -19.35 9.47
C ASP A 64 4.03 -20.15 8.52
N ILE A 65 3.49 -21.27 9.04
CA ILE A 65 2.38 -21.99 8.41
C ILE A 65 1.19 -21.02 8.38
N PRO A 66 0.66 -20.67 7.19
CA PRO A 66 -0.48 -19.76 7.09
C PRO A 66 -1.65 -20.25 7.93
N GLY A 67 -2.15 -19.41 8.85
CA GLY A 67 -3.28 -19.75 9.72
C GLY A 67 -2.92 -20.29 11.11
N MET A 68 -1.63 -20.38 11.48
CA MET A 68 -1.22 -20.72 12.84
C MET A 68 -1.44 -19.56 13.84
N GLY A 69 -1.63 -18.34 13.34
CA GLY A 69 -1.85 -17.16 14.19
C GLY A 69 -0.58 -16.57 14.79
N THR A 70 0.59 -17.13 14.47
CA THR A 70 1.90 -16.69 14.96
C THR A 70 2.53 -15.62 14.08
N SER A 71 2.11 -15.53 12.82
CA SER A 71 2.65 -14.53 11.91
C SER A 71 2.26 -13.12 12.32
N THR A 72 3.13 -12.15 12.05
CA THR A 72 2.86 -10.73 12.34
C THR A 72 1.56 -10.24 11.68
N ALA A 73 1.24 -10.76 10.49
CA ALA A 73 -0.01 -10.45 9.79
C ALA A 73 -1.24 -11.02 10.51
N ASP A 74 -1.16 -12.25 11.02
CA ASP A 74 -2.25 -12.89 11.74
C ASP A 74 -2.47 -12.28 13.12
N ILE A 75 -1.38 -11.89 13.81
CA ILE A 75 -1.42 -11.16 15.08
C ILE A 75 -2.09 -9.80 14.87
N ALA A 76 -1.76 -9.08 13.81
CA ALA A 76 -2.37 -7.79 13.50
C ALA A 76 -3.88 -7.91 13.19
N ALA A 77 -4.29 -8.96 12.46
CA ALA A 77 -5.70 -9.18 12.13
C ALA A 77 -6.55 -9.51 13.38
N ASN A 78 -5.97 -10.21 14.36
CA ASN A 78 -6.66 -10.61 15.59
C ASN A 78 -6.34 -9.73 16.80
N TYR A 79 -5.67 -8.59 16.59
CA TYR A 79 -5.20 -7.71 17.66
C TYR A 79 -6.32 -7.29 18.63
N TRP A 80 -7.52 -7.05 18.12
CA TRP A 80 -8.67 -6.65 18.93
C TRP A 80 -9.06 -7.71 19.98
N ARG A 81 -8.89 -9.00 19.67
CA ARG A 81 -9.18 -10.13 20.57
C ARG A 81 -7.98 -10.46 21.47
N ASP A 82 -6.82 -10.60 20.84
CA ASP A 82 -5.65 -11.23 21.45
C ASP A 82 -4.63 -10.21 21.98
N ARG A 83 -4.82 -8.91 21.72
CA ARG A 83 -3.95 -7.82 22.20
C ARG A 83 -2.48 -8.03 21.86
N GLY A 84 -2.19 -8.55 20.67
CA GLY A 84 -0.84 -8.82 20.21
C GLY A 84 -0.25 -10.16 20.65
N HIS A 85 -1.01 -11.00 21.37
CA HIS A 85 -0.56 -12.33 21.77
C HIS A 85 -0.88 -13.35 20.68
N PRO A 86 -0.01 -14.36 20.46
CA PRO A 86 -0.38 -15.53 19.67
C PRO A 86 -1.60 -16.26 20.27
N PRO A 87 -2.31 -17.08 19.47
CA PRO A 87 -3.49 -17.80 19.93
C PRO A 87 -3.21 -18.60 21.21
N LEU A 88 -4.11 -18.50 22.19
CA LEU A 88 -4.05 -19.20 23.49
C LEU A 88 -2.84 -18.84 24.39
N MET A 89 -2.02 -17.87 24.01
CA MET A 89 -0.89 -17.39 24.84
C MET A 89 -1.21 -16.10 25.60
N LYS A 90 -2.45 -15.63 25.55
CA LYS A 90 -2.87 -14.43 26.28
C LYS A 90 -2.86 -14.71 27.78
N PRO A 91 -2.12 -13.93 28.60
CA PRO A 91 -2.16 -14.09 30.05
C PRO A 91 -3.57 -13.78 30.57
N PRO A 92 -3.97 -14.40 31.70
CA PRO A 92 -5.22 -14.04 32.36
C PRO A 92 -5.25 -12.54 32.62
N SER A 93 -6.39 -11.91 32.30
CA SER A 93 -6.54 -10.48 32.55
C SER A 93 -6.54 -10.23 34.06
N PRO A 94 -5.85 -9.18 34.54
CA PRO A 94 -5.93 -8.82 35.94
C PRO A 94 -7.39 -8.55 36.32
N PRO A 95 -7.81 -8.91 37.54
CA PRO A 95 -9.10 -8.53 38.10
C PRO A 95 -9.36 -7.02 37.92
N PRO A 96 -10.64 -6.59 37.80
CA PRO A 96 -11.01 -5.20 37.52
C PRO A 96 -10.49 -4.14 38.50
N ASP A 97 -9.92 -4.55 39.64
CA ASP A 97 -9.49 -3.71 40.75
C ASP A 97 -8.06 -4.07 41.21
N GLN A 98 -7.25 -4.56 40.26
CA GLN A 98 -5.88 -4.98 40.49
C GLN A 98 -4.96 -4.14 39.61
N HIS A 99 -4.66 -2.91 40.03
CA HIS A 99 -3.68 -2.08 39.36
C HIS A 99 -2.29 -2.37 39.94
N ILE A 100 -1.31 -2.55 39.05
CA ILE A 100 0.10 -2.76 39.43
C ILE A 100 0.67 -1.55 40.19
N HIS A 101 0.03 -0.39 40.07
CA HIS A 101 0.44 0.87 40.68
C HIS A 101 -0.47 1.32 41.83
N ASP A 102 -1.28 0.42 42.40
CA ASP A 102 -2.05 0.78 43.58
C ASP A 102 -1.11 1.05 44.77
N PRO A 103 -1.34 2.14 45.53
CA PRO A 103 -0.43 2.60 46.58
C PRO A 103 -0.30 1.59 47.74
N ASP A 104 -1.29 0.71 47.92
CA ASP A 104 -1.31 -0.37 48.91
C ASP A 104 -0.39 -1.55 48.55
N ARG A 105 0.13 -1.62 47.31
CA ARG A 105 1.02 -2.68 46.82
C ARG A 105 2.49 -2.30 46.71
N LEU A 106 2.82 -1.04 46.95
CA LEU A 106 4.17 -0.48 46.82
C LEU A 106 4.92 -0.35 48.18
N ALA A 107 4.39 -0.97 49.24
CA ALA A 107 4.93 -0.96 50.60
C ALA A 107 5.88 -2.15 50.88
#